data_AF-A0ABD2PZM4-F1
#
_entry.id   AF-A0ABD2PZM4-F1
#
_cell.length_a   1.000
_cell.length_b   1.000
_cell.length_c   1.000
_cell.angle_alpha   90.00
_cell.angle_beta   90.00
_cell.angle_gamma   90.00
#
_symmetry.space_group_name_H-M   'P 1'
#
loop_
_entity.id
_entity.type
_entity.pdbx_description
1 polymer ?
#
loop_
_entity_poly.entity_id
_entity_poly.type
_entity_poly.pdbx_seq_one_letter_code
_entity_poly.pdbx_strand_id
1 'polypeptide(L)'
;MFLLGENDGEQNIHKIFCELDELHDCSGVGDFEWKESARLVLGCLTFEEDVEENGERWSKPHVATLSLFSLFEVRNYLDNATMLLDLDAKTMDQIASQFFLTDVFYR
;
A
#
# COMPACT_ATOMS: atom_id res chain seq x y z
N MET A 1 -14.73 13.08 -19.27
CA MET A 1 -15.65 11.98 -18.92
C MET A 1 -15.37 11.67 -17.46
N PHE A 2 -16.20 12.19 -16.55
CA PHE A 2 -16.16 11.88 -15.12
C PHE A 2 -17.16 10.75 -14.89
N LEU A 3 -16.68 9.58 -14.49
CA LEU A 3 -17.54 8.43 -14.18
C LEU A 3 -16.93 7.59 -13.04
N LEU A 4 -16.51 8.26 -11.98
CA LEU A 4 -16.26 7.66 -10.67
C LEU A 4 -16.73 8.71 -9.63
N GLY A 5 -17.79 8.39 -8.87
CA GLY A 5 -18.28 9.25 -7.78
C GLY A 5 -19.72 9.80 -7.90
N GLU A 6 -20.45 9.55 -9.00
CA GLU A 6 -21.85 10.03 -9.15
C GLU A 6 -22.90 9.07 -8.56
N ASN A 7 -22.51 7.99 -7.87
CA ASN A 7 -23.48 7.13 -7.19
C ASN A 7 -23.75 7.66 -5.77
N ASP A 8 -24.70 8.59 -5.70
CA ASP A 8 -25.29 9.18 -4.51
C ASP A 8 -26.00 8.13 -3.63
N GLY A 9 -25.25 7.53 -2.72
CA GLY A 9 -25.81 6.89 -1.54
C GLY A 9 -24.69 6.84 -0.52
N GLU A 10 -24.84 7.58 0.59
CA GLU A 10 -23.91 7.67 1.73
C GLU A 10 -22.81 6.61 1.69
N GLN A 11 -21.77 6.85 0.88
CA GLN A 11 -20.59 6.03 0.94
C GLN A 11 -19.98 6.46 2.25
N ASN A 12 -20.22 5.65 3.28
CA ASN A 12 -19.47 5.71 4.51
C ASN A 12 -18.00 5.69 4.08
N ILE A 13 -17.39 6.86 4.03
CA ILE A 13 -15.96 6.98 3.77
C ILE A 13 -15.33 6.30 4.97
N HIS A 14 -15.06 5.01 4.81
CA HIS A 14 -14.42 4.23 5.84
C HIS A 14 -13.08 4.90 6.09
N LYS A 15 -12.76 5.14 7.36
CA LYS A 15 -11.41 5.56 7.72
C LYS A 15 -10.50 4.41 7.31
N ILE A 16 -9.58 4.67 6.39
CA ILE A 16 -8.66 3.66 5.89
C ILE A 16 -7.38 3.77 6.72
N PHE A 17 -6.93 2.65 7.26
CA PHE A 17 -5.57 2.51 7.76
C PHE A 17 -4.73 1.91 6.63
N CYS A 18 -3.57 2.50 6.38
CA CYS A 18 -2.61 2.03 5.39
C CYS A 18 -1.24 1.89 6.08
N GLU A 19 -0.60 0.76 5.88
CA GLU A 19 0.70 0.40 6.44
C GLU A 19 1.63 0.08 5.27
N LEU A 20 2.87 0.58 5.35
CA LEU A 20 3.92 0.33 4.37
C LEU A 20 5.00 -0.52 5.03
N ASP A 21 5.12 -1.76 4.56
CA ASP A 21 6.16 -2.69 4.97
C ASP A 21 7.23 -2.83 3.88
N GLU A 22 8.50 -2.87 4.31
CA GLU A 22 9.65 -3.15 3.46
C GLU A 22 10.32 -4.47 3.86
N LEU A 23 10.77 -5.24 2.87
CA LEU A 23 11.45 -6.51 3.09
C LEU A 23 12.97 -6.29 3.23
N HIS A 24 13.53 -6.64 4.39
CA HIS A 24 14.96 -6.48 4.69
C HIS A 24 15.66 -7.82 4.85
N ASP A 25 16.91 -7.91 4.38
CA ASP A 25 17.81 -9.04 4.66
C ASP A 25 18.48 -8.83 6.03
N CYS A 26 18.22 -9.73 6.97
CA CYS A 26 18.65 -9.60 8.37
C CYS A 26 20.05 -10.18 8.63
N SER A 27 20.48 -11.18 7.87
CA SER A 27 21.66 -11.99 8.20
C SER A 27 22.61 -12.26 7.02
N GLY A 28 22.22 -11.88 5.80
CA GLY A 28 22.97 -12.19 4.58
C GLY A 28 22.91 -13.67 4.18
N VAL A 29 22.12 -14.49 4.89
CA VAL A 29 21.94 -15.93 4.65
C VAL A 29 20.51 -16.23 4.18
N GLY A 30 19.85 -15.27 3.53
CA GLY A 30 18.50 -15.43 3.02
C GLY A 30 17.40 -15.40 4.08
N ASP A 31 17.70 -14.88 5.28
CA ASP A 31 16.68 -14.54 6.27
C ASP A 31 16.12 -13.15 5.96
N PHE A 32 14.93 -13.14 5.35
CA PHE A 32 14.20 -11.91 5.06
C PHE A 32 13.09 -11.67 6.07
N GLU A 33 12.92 -10.43 6.50
CA GLU A 33 11.87 -9.99 7.42
C GLU A 33 11.18 -8.74 6.88
N TRP A 34 9.85 -8.71 6.97
CA TRP A 34 9.05 -7.53 6.71
C TRP A 34 9.11 -6.60 7.92
N LYS A 35 9.43 -5.33 7.68
CA LYS A 35 9.48 -4.30 8.72
C LYS A 35 8.59 -3.14 8.33
N GLU A 36 7.78 -2.69 9.27
CA GLU A 36 6.94 -1.50 9.13
C GLU A 36 7.88 -0.29 8.96
N SER A 37 7.73 0.42 7.84
CA SER A 37 8.52 1.62 7.53
C SER A 37 7.69 2.91 7.71
N ALA A 38 6.39 2.86 7.41
CA ALA A 38 5.49 4.00 7.58
C ALA A 38 4.04 3.56 7.76
N ARG A 39 3.22 4.43 8.35
CA ARG A 39 1.77 4.24 8.43
C ARG A 39 0.99 5.52 8.21
N LEU A 40 -0.16 5.38 7.56
CA LEU A 40 -1.04 6.46 7.16
C LEU A 40 -2.45 6.19 7.67
N VAL A 41 -3.05 7.19 8.33
CA VAL A 41 -4.48 7.16 8.67
C VAL A 41 -5.22 8.09 7.71
N LEU A 42 -5.91 7.49 6.74
CA LEU A 42 -6.64 8.21 5.70
C LEU A 42 -8.06 8.54 6.19
N GLY A 43 -8.25 9.80 6.58
CA GLY A 43 -9.50 10.45 6.97
C GLY A 43 -9.25 11.93 7.26
N CYS A 44 -10.30 12.78 7.20
CA CYS A 44 -10.25 14.26 7.30
C CYS A 44 -9.04 14.80 8.10
N LEU A 45 -8.00 15.25 7.37
CA LEU A 45 -6.60 15.53 7.77
C LEU A 45 -5.67 14.28 7.74
N THR A 46 -5.00 14.09 6.60
CA THR A 46 -3.99 13.05 6.39
C THR A 46 -2.73 13.36 7.20
N PHE A 47 -2.39 12.49 8.14
CA PHE A 47 -1.12 12.55 8.85
C PHE A 47 -0.32 11.26 8.58
N GLU A 48 0.97 11.45 8.29
CA GLU A 48 2.00 10.43 8.13
C GLU A 48 2.86 10.39 9.39
N GLU A 49 3.19 9.18 9.84
CA GLU A 49 4.16 8.91 10.89
C GLU A 49 5.20 7.92 10.33
N ASP A 50 6.47 8.26 10.48
CA ASP A 50 7.60 7.47 9.99
C ASP A 50 8.32 6.80 11.15
N VAL A 51 8.94 5.65 10.88
CA VAL A 51 9.86 5.00 11.83
C VAL A 51 11.24 5.68 11.77
N GLU A 52 11.76 6.13 12.92
CA GLU A 52 13.11 6.70 13.00
C GLU A 52 14.20 5.62 12.78
N GLU A 53 15.41 6.05 12.40
CA GLU A 53 16.56 5.22 11.94
C GLU A 53 16.96 4.03 12.85
N ASN A 54 16.45 3.97 14.08
CA ASN A 54 16.71 2.90 15.05
C ASN A 54 15.47 2.10 15.50
N GLY A 55 14.30 2.30 14.89
CA GLY A 55 13.08 1.51 15.15
C GLY A 55 12.40 1.73 16.51
N GLU A 56 12.98 2.51 17.43
CA GLU A 56 12.44 2.69 18.79
C GLU A 56 11.41 3.82 18.92
N ARG A 57 11.25 4.66 17.88
CA ARG A 57 10.43 5.88 17.94
C ARG A 57 9.73 6.17 16.62
N TRP A 58 8.48 6.58 16.73
CA TRP A 58 7.67 7.13 15.64
C TRP A 58 7.82 8.64 15.59
N SER A 59 7.85 9.20 14.38
CA SER A 59 7.83 10.64 14.17
C SER A 59 6.49 11.26 14.60
N LYS A 60 6.42 12.60 14.70
CA LYS A 60 5.14 13.26 14.97
C LYS A 60 4.26 13.22 13.72
N PRO A 61 2.93 13.09 13.87
CA PRO A 61 2.01 13.13 12.74
C PRO A 61 2.23 14.41 11.92
N HIS A 62 2.52 14.28 10.63
CA HIS A 62 2.76 15.41 9.72
C HIS A 62 2.06 15.23 8.37
N VAL A 63 1.84 16.31 7.63
CA VAL A 63 1.22 16.21 6.29
C VAL A 63 2.26 15.67 5.32
N ALA A 64 1.98 14.50 4.73
CA ALA A 64 2.84 13.84 3.75
C ALA A 64 3.19 14.77 2.57
N THR A 65 4.47 14.84 2.23
CA THR A 65 4.94 15.49 0.99
C THR A 65 5.52 14.45 0.05
N LEU A 66 4.82 14.17 -1.04
CA LEU A 66 5.25 13.20 -2.04
C LEU A 66 6.17 13.84 -3.08
N SER A 67 7.22 13.12 -3.47
CA SER A 67 8.07 13.53 -4.58
C SER A 67 7.33 13.39 -5.92
N LEU A 68 7.50 14.37 -6.82
CA LEU A 68 6.89 14.32 -8.15
C LEU A 68 7.38 13.11 -8.97
N PHE A 69 8.63 12.70 -8.76
CA PHE A 69 9.23 11.55 -9.43
C PHE A 69 8.51 10.26 -9.04
N SER A 70 8.30 10.04 -7.74
CA SER A 70 7.57 8.88 -7.22
C SER A 70 6.14 8.82 -7.75
N LEU A 71 5.47 9.96 -7.93
CA LEU A 71 4.12 10.00 -8.53
C LEU A 71 4.11 9.54 -10.00
N PHE A 72 5.13 9.89 -10.79
CA PHE A 72 5.24 9.40 -12.16
C PHE A 72 5.51 7.91 -12.22
N GLU A 73 6.36 7.41 -11.33
CA GLU A 73 6.61 5.97 -11.22
C GLU A 73 5.35 5.22 -10.85
N VAL A 74 4.61 5.66 -9.82
CA VAL A 74 3.33 5.04 -9.43
C VAL A 74 2.34 5.02 -10.58
N ARG A 75 2.21 6.12 -11.34
CA ARG A 75 1.37 6.14 -12.55
C ARG A 75 1.80 5.08 -13.56
N ASN A 76 3.10 5.01 -13.88
CA ASN A 76 3.62 4.03 -14.83
C ASN A 76 3.44 2.59 -14.34
N TYR A 77 3.56 2.36 -13.03
CA TYR A 77 3.28 1.07 -12.42
C TYR A 77 1.80 0.73 -12.56
N LEU A 78 0.89 1.64 -12.26
CA LEU A 78 -0.56 1.42 -12.41
C LEU A 78 -0.96 1.11 -13.87
N ASP A 79 -0.35 1.79 -14.85
CA ASP A 79 -0.60 1.53 -16.28
C ASP A 79 -0.20 0.11 -16.69
N ASN A 80 0.78 -0.50 -16.00
CA ASN A 80 1.28 -1.85 -16.27
C ASN A 80 1.01 -2.85 -15.14
N ALA A 81 0.20 -2.49 -14.15
CA ALA A 81 -0.04 -3.33 -12.97
C ALA A 81 -1.01 -4.46 -13.30
N THR A 82 -0.86 -5.57 -12.59
CA THR A 82 -1.90 -6.59 -12.49
C THR A 82 -2.87 -6.15 -11.40
N MET A 83 -4.10 -5.78 -11.78
CA MET A 83 -5.15 -5.34 -10.86
C MET A 83 -6.18 -6.45 -10.68
N LEU A 84 -6.35 -6.91 -9.43
CA LEU A 84 -7.38 -7.86 -9.04
C LEU A 84 -8.40 -7.15 -8.16
N LEU A 85 -9.61 -6.95 -8.66
CA LEU A 85 -10.71 -6.32 -7.95
C LEU A 85 -11.70 -7.38 -7.46
N ASP A 86 -12.36 -7.11 -6.32
CA ASP A 86 -13.36 -7.99 -5.71
C ASP A 86 -12.87 -9.44 -5.46
N LEU A 87 -11.61 -9.56 -5.01
CA LEU A 87 -10.96 -10.83 -4.72
C LEU A 87 -11.64 -11.57 -3.56
N ASP A 88 -12.10 -12.81 -3.79
CA ASP A 88 -12.59 -13.70 -2.72
C ASP A 88 -11.44 -14.48 -2.08
N ALA A 89 -10.60 -13.76 -1.34
CA ALA A 89 -9.49 -14.31 -0.57
C ALA A 89 -9.50 -13.74 0.85
N LYS A 90 -9.25 -14.59 1.85
CA LYS A 90 -9.34 -14.23 3.28
C LYS A 90 -8.02 -14.36 4.02
N THR A 91 -6.99 -14.90 3.38
CA THR A 91 -5.65 -15.07 3.96
C THR A 91 -4.59 -14.56 3.00
N MET A 92 -3.42 -14.15 3.54
CA MET A 92 -2.29 -13.68 2.74
C MET A 92 -1.85 -14.74 1.71
N ASP A 93 -1.80 -16.02 2.10
CA ASP A 93 -1.43 -17.11 1.20
C ASP A 93 -2.39 -17.26 0.01
N GLN A 94 -3.70 -17.06 0.24
CA GLN A 94 -4.70 -17.09 -0.82
C GLN A 94 -4.53 -15.92 -1.78
N ILE A 95 -4.31 -14.71 -1.24
CA ILE A 95 -4.07 -13.50 -2.03
C ILE A 95 -2.83 -13.68 -2.90
N ALA A 96 -1.70 -14.08 -2.29
CA ALA A 96 -0.45 -14.32 -2.99
C ALA A 96 -0.62 -15.38 -4.09
N SER A 97 -1.25 -16.52 -3.78
CA SER A 97 -1.47 -17.59 -4.76
C SER A 97 -2.30 -17.12 -5.95
N GLN A 98 -3.39 -16.38 -5.73
CA GLN A 98 -4.24 -15.88 -6.81
C GLN A 98 -3.53 -14.81 -7.65
N PHE A 99 -2.72 -13.96 -7.00
CA PHE A 99 -1.87 -12.98 -7.70
C PHE A 99 -0.85 -13.68 -8.60
N PHE A 100 -0.06 -14.62 -8.07
CA PHE A 100 0.93 -15.37 -8.85
C PHE A 100 0.29 -16.15 -10.00
N LEU A 101 -0.87 -16.76 -9.77
CA LEU A 101 -1.58 -17.46 -10.84
C LEU A 101 -1.98 -16.51 -11.97
N THR A 102 -2.48 -15.32 -11.64
CA THR A 102 -2.95 -14.37 -12.64
C THR A 102 -1.80 -13.72 -13.40
N ASP A 103 -0.75 -13.30 -12.70
CA ASP A 103 0.38 -12.56 -13.28
C ASP A 103 1.31 -13.45 -14.12
N VAL A 104 1.53 -14.71 -13.72
CA VAL A 104 2.47 -15.62 -14.41
C VAL A 104 1.82 -16.42 -15.53
N PHE A 105 0.53 -16.77 -15.40
CA PHE A 105 -0.13 -17.70 -16.34
C PHE A 105 -1.11 -17.03 -17.30
N TYR A 106 -1.62 -15.83 -17.00
CA TYR A 106 -2.66 -15.16 -17.79
C TYR A 106 -2.23 -13.82 -18.40
N ARG A 107 -0.93 -13.49 -18.31
CA ARG A 107 -0.29 -12.36 -18.99
C ARG A 107 0.61 -12.80 -20.13
#